data_AF-A0A1B0CL16-F1
#
_entry.id   AF-A0A1B0CL16-F1
#
_cell.length_a   1.000
_cell.length_b   1.000
_cell.length_c   1.000
_cell.angle_alpha   90.00
_cell.angle_beta   90.00
_cell.angle_gamma   90.00
#
_symmetry.space_group_name_H-M   'P 1'
#
loop_
_entity.id
_entity.type
_entity.pdbx_description
1 polymer ?
#
loop_
_entity_poly.entity_id
_entity_poly.type
_entity_poly.pdbx_seq_one_letter_code
_entity_poly.pdbx_strand_id
1 'polypeptide(L)'
;MYNIPNANLDVHIELNMVAEKKTRYIENFHRIAKIEHSFDLGVDRKILVFTKAKEIAQEALAAGASHAGGAELIRDVQNGEVLLSDYHYVLAHPEILPELVTLRGLMKKKFPNPKSGSLGADIPAMVHHFKNGVEYSAVRDENQLDFGLVTTTIGTLNMDIEHLEKNLISILEDLDSVRPKRDGKFISRVLLKSAPSAEQFKIDPFLYVDEVLEKYATKVDAEAEEKKEEAQAGKFCSVNYHYVLAHPEILPELVTLRGLMKKKFPNPKSGSLGADIPAMVHHFKNGVEYSAVRDENQLDFGLVTTTIGTLNMDIEHLEKNLISILKDLDSVRPKRDGKFISRVLLKSAPSAEQFKIDPFLYVDEVLEKYATKNLISILKDLDSVRPKRDGKFISRVLLKSAPSAEQFKIDPFLYVDEVLEKYATKVDAEAEEKKEEAQAVQ
;
A
#
# COMPACT_ATOMS: atom_id res chain seq x y z
N MET A 1 33.94 -11.45 31.74
CA MET A 1 34.99 -10.57 31.17
C MET A 1 34.27 -9.54 30.32
N TYR A 2 34.51 -8.23 30.52
CA TYR A 2 33.77 -7.17 29.82
C TYR A 2 34.57 -6.46 28.72
N ASN A 3 35.86 -6.76 28.56
CA ASN A 3 36.72 -6.14 27.55
C ASN A 3 37.03 -7.17 26.45
N ILE A 4 36.18 -7.22 25.43
CA ILE A 4 36.36 -8.02 24.22
C ILE A 4 36.51 -7.03 23.05
N PRO A 5 37.74 -6.63 22.67
CA PRO A 5 37.92 -5.59 21.65
C PRO A 5 37.47 -6.05 20.26
N ASN A 6 37.64 -7.33 19.94
CA ASN A 6 37.16 -7.94 18.69
C ASN A 6 35.76 -8.55 18.85
N ALA A 7 34.84 -7.88 19.55
CA ALA A 7 33.46 -8.36 19.68
C ALA A 7 32.72 -8.31 18.33
N ASN A 8 31.71 -9.16 18.18
CA ASN A 8 30.83 -9.13 17.03
C ASN A 8 29.95 -7.87 17.07
N LEU A 9 29.73 -7.27 15.90
CA LEU A 9 28.76 -6.19 15.72
C LEU A 9 27.49 -6.79 15.12
N ASP A 10 26.46 -6.90 15.95
CA ASP A 10 25.18 -7.50 15.60
C ASP A 10 24.19 -6.41 15.19
N VAL A 11 23.41 -6.69 14.15
CA VAL A 11 22.30 -5.87 13.70
C VAL A 11 20.98 -6.56 14.01
N HIS A 12 20.08 -5.81 14.65
CA HIS A 12 18.68 -6.16 14.86
C HIS A 12 17.83 -5.31 13.92
N ILE A 13 17.15 -5.96 12.98
CA ILE A 13 16.32 -5.32 11.96
C ILE A 13 14.87 -5.73 12.19
N GLU A 14 14.02 -4.73 12.39
CA GLU A 14 12.59 -4.94 12.61
C GLU A 14 11.84 -4.80 11.28
N LEU A 15 11.04 -5.82 10.97
CA LEU A 15 10.30 -5.96 9.72
C LEU A 15 8.80 -5.86 9.97
N ASN A 16 8.09 -5.24 9.04
CA ASN A 16 6.64 -5.32 8.94
C ASN A 16 6.25 -6.51 8.06
N MET A 17 5.88 -7.62 8.71
CA MET A 17 5.59 -8.93 8.13
C MET A 17 4.21 -9.03 7.47
N VAL A 18 3.45 -7.93 7.32
CA VAL A 18 2.20 -7.94 6.55
C VAL A 18 2.52 -8.26 5.08
N ALA A 19 1.81 -9.22 4.48
CA ALA A 19 1.94 -9.58 3.08
C ALA A 19 1.11 -8.65 2.17
N GLU A 20 1.04 -8.95 0.86
CA GLU A 20 0.26 -8.22 -0.14
C GLU A 20 -1.21 -7.94 0.27
N LYS A 21 -1.83 -8.89 0.96
CA LYS A 21 -3.15 -8.73 1.58
C LYS A 21 -2.99 -8.50 3.08
N LYS A 22 -3.63 -7.46 3.63
CA LYS A 22 -3.59 -7.12 5.07
C LYS A 22 -3.99 -8.26 6.02
N THR A 23 -4.74 -9.26 5.53
CA THR A 23 -5.16 -10.45 6.31
C THR A 23 -4.14 -11.59 6.30
N ARG A 24 -3.03 -11.46 5.56
CA ARG A 24 -1.97 -12.47 5.44
C ARG A 24 -0.65 -11.89 5.90
N TYR A 25 0.16 -12.73 6.52
CA TYR A 25 1.51 -12.40 6.97
C TYR A 25 2.55 -13.24 6.22
N ILE A 26 3.78 -12.74 6.18
CA ILE A 26 4.96 -13.45 5.71
C ILE A 26 5.31 -14.53 6.74
N GLU A 27 5.66 -15.72 6.24
CA GLU A 27 6.12 -16.84 7.06
C GLU A 27 7.60 -16.66 7.44
N ASN A 28 8.03 -17.25 8.57
CA ASN A 28 9.43 -17.20 8.98
C ASN A 28 10.33 -17.74 7.86
N PHE A 29 11.34 -16.97 7.48
CA PHE A 29 12.25 -17.33 6.40
C PHE A 29 13.70 -17.24 6.83
N HIS A 30 14.55 -17.98 6.12
CA HIS A 30 15.97 -18.13 6.35
C HIS A 30 16.69 -17.90 5.02
N ARG A 31 17.69 -17.03 5.02
CA ARG A 31 18.47 -16.65 3.84
C ARG A 31 19.92 -16.38 4.22
N ILE A 32 20.75 -16.28 3.19
CA ILE A 32 22.15 -15.90 3.28
C ILE A 32 22.38 -14.70 2.37
N ALA A 33 22.72 -13.56 2.97
CA ALA A 33 23.05 -12.34 2.25
C ALA A 33 24.47 -12.45 1.70
N LYS A 34 24.70 -11.90 0.50
CA LYS A 34 26.07 -11.70 0.00
C LYS A 34 26.65 -10.50 0.75
N ILE A 35 27.86 -10.63 1.27
CA ILE A 35 28.62 -9.51 1.81
C ILE A 35 29.88 -9.28 0.97
N GLU A 36 30.34 -8.03 0.92
CA GLU A 36 31.56 -7.67 0.19
C GLU A 36 32.81 -7.98 1.01
N HIS A 37 32.77 -7.70 2.32
CA HIS A 37 33.93 -7.78 3.21
C HIS A 37 33.77 -8.94 4.21
N SER A 38 34.24 -10.12 3.81
CA SER A 38 34.22 -11.34 4.64
C SER A 38 35.01 -11.16 5.95
N PHE A 39 34.45 -11.66 7.05
CA PHE A 39 35.08 -11.77 8.37
C PHE A 39 34.97 -13.21 8.89
N ASP A 40 35.64 -13.52 10.00
CA ASP A 40 35.53 -14.83 10.64
C ASP A 40 34.15 -15.00 11.29
N LEU A 41 33.34 -15.89 10.70
CA LEU A 41 32.01 -16.25 11.18
C LEU A 41 32.06 -17.33 12.29
N GLY A 42 33.22 -17.91 12.59
CA GLY A 42 33.39 -18.98 13.58
C GLY A 42 32.75 -20.32 13.21
N VAL A 43 32.28 -20.50 11.96
CA VAL A 43 31.57 -21.69 11.48
C VAL A 43 32.18 -22.21 10.18
N ASP A 44 32.75 -23.42 10.21
CA ASP A 44 33.22 -24.11 9.00
C ASP A 44 32.04 -24.72 8.22
N ARG A 45 31.59 -24.00 7.20
CA ARG A 45 30.41 -24.36 6.40
C ARG A 45 30.74 -25.41 5.36
N LYS A 46 30.45 -26.67 5.70
CA LYS A 46 30.40 -27.78 4.73
C LYS A 46 29.29 -27.59 3.68
N ILE A 47 29.66 -27.64 2.40
CA ILE A 47 28.78 -27.43 1.23
C ILE A 47 28.85 -28.67 0.32
N LEU A 48 27.68 -29.17 -0.09
CA LEU A 48 27.51 -30.28 -1.05
C LEU A 48 27.01 -29.73 -2.39
N VAL A 49 27.57 -30.19 -3.51
CA VAL A 49 27.24 -29.69 -4.85
C VAL A 49 26.81 -30.82 -5.79
N PHE A 50 25.70 -30.64 -6.48
CA PHE A 50 25.20 -31.58 -7.50
C PHE A 50 25.28 -30.98 -8.92
N THR A 51 25.97 -31.65 -9.84
CA THR A 51 26.07 -31.29 -11.27
C THR A 51 26.44 -32.53 -12.10
N LYS A 52 26.01 -32.58 -13.37
CA LYS A 52 26.40 -33.65 -14.31
C LYS A 52 27.73 -33.35 -14.99
N ALA A 53 28.05 -32.07 -15.18
CA ALA A 53 29.31 -31.66 -15.78
C ALA A 53 30.48 -31.89 -14.80
N LYS A 54 31.42 -32.75 -15.18
CA LYS A 54 32.61 -33.05 -14.36
C LYS A 54 33.51 -31.83 -14.18
N GLU A 55 33.53 -30.93 -15.16
CA GLU A 55 34.26 -29.65 -15.12
C GLU A 55 33.69 -28.75 -14.01
N ILE A 56 32.37 -28.49 -14.01
CA ILE A 56 31.68 -27.70 -12.98
C ILE A 56 31.87 -28.33 -11.57
N ALA A 57 31.90 -29.67 -11.47
CA ALA A 57 32.19 -30.33 -10.19
C ALA A 57 33.63 -30.06 -9.70
N GLN A 58 34.62 -30.05 -10.59
CA GLN A 58 36.01 -29.71 -10.25
C GLN A 58 36.16 -28.23 -9.87
N GLU A 59 35.50 -27.32 -10.60
CA GLU A 59 35.47 -25.89 -10.28
C GLU A 59 34.81 -25.64 -8.92
N ALA A 60 33.73 -26.35 -8.59
CA ALA A 60 33.07 -26.26 -7.29
C ALA A 60 33.98 -26.68 -6.12
N LEU A 61 34.76 -27.76 -6.31
CA LEU A 61 35.76 -28.20 -5.33
C LEU A 61 36.89 -27.17 -5.20
N ALA A 62 37.35 -26.57 -6.31
CA ALA A 62 38.36 -25.52 -6.30
C ALA A 62 37.87 -24.22 -5.62
N ALA A 63 36.59 -23.85 -5.79
CA ALA A 63 35.92 -22.77 -5.05
C ALA A 63 35.75 -23.09 -3.54
N GLY A 64 36.02 -24.34 -3.13
CA GLY A 64 36.05 -24.76 -1.74
C GLY A 64 34.74 -25.36 -1.22
N ALA A 65 33.94 -25.99 -2.09
CA ALA A 65 32.91 -26.93 -1.69
C ALA A 65 33.55 -28.19 -1.07
N SER A 66 32.83 -28.87 -0.17
CA SER A 66 33.35 -30.04 0.53
C SER A 66 33.30 -31.30 -0.35
N HIS A 67 32.21 -31.48 -1.10
CA HIS A 67 32.03 -32.55 -2.07
C HIS A 67 31.18 -32.05 -3.25
N ALA A 68 31.53 -32.48 -4.46
CA ALA A 68 30.79 -32.19 -5.68
C ALA A 68 30.69 -33.45 -6.56
N GLY A 69 29.54 -33.68 -7.19
CA GLY A 69 29.34 -34.87 -8.01
C GLY A 69 27.98 -34.94 -8.72
N GLY A 70 27.83 -35.98 -9.54
CA GLY A 70 26.65 -36.22 -10.36
C GLY A 70 25.80 -37.39 -9.89
N ALA A 71 25.37 -38.23 -10.84
CA ALA A 71 24.54 -39.41 -10.59
C ALA A 71 25.16 -40.44 -9.63
N GLU A 72 26.51 -40.50 -9.54
CA GLU A 72 27.25 -41.33 -8.58
C GLU A 72 26.96 -40.86 -7.15
N LEU A 73 27.27 -39.59 -6.84
CA LEU A 73 26.99 -38.97 -5.55
C LEU A 73 25.51 -39.04 -5.12
N ILE A 74 24.57 -39.02 -6.08
CA ILE A 74 23.14 -39.22 -5.79
C ILE A 74 22.87 -40.64 -5.26
N ARG A 75 23.53 -41.67 -5.81
CA ARG A 75 23.43 -43.06 -5.33
C ARG A 75 24.08 -43.21 -3.96
N ASP A 76 25.25 -42.61 -3.75
CA ASP A 76 25.97 -42.68 -2.48
C ASP A 76 25.11 -42.08 -1.33
N VAL A 77 24.39 -40.98 -1.61
CA VAL A 77 23.40 -40.41 -0.67
C VAL A 77 22.16 -41.32 -0.50
N GLN A 78 21.67 -41.99 -1.54
CA GLN A 78 20.57 -42.95 -1.44
C GLN A 78 20.95 -44.19 -0.61
N ASN A 79 22.17 -44.68 -0.76
CA ASN A 79 22.73 -45.82 -0.03
C ASN A 79 23.05 -45.48 1.43
N GLY A 80 23.12 -44.19 1.78
CA GLY A 80 23.50 -43.71 3.12
C GLY A 80 25.01 -43.61 3.35
N GLU A 81 25.83 -43.73 2.31
CA GLU A 81 27.28 -43.55 2.36
C GLU A 81 27.64 -42.07 2.58
N VAL A 82 26.82 -41.15 2.06
CA VAL A 82 26.96 -39.70 2.26
C VAL A 82 25.77 -39.16 3.06
N LEU A 83 26.02 -38.73 4.30
CA LEU A 83 25.00 -38.22 5.21
C LEU A 83 24.69 -36.74 4.96
N LEU A 84 23.45 -36.44 4.54
CA LEU A 84 22.94 -35.06 4.33
C LEU A 84 22.84 -34.23 5.62
N SER A 85 23.03 -34.83 6.81
CA SER A 85 23.17 -34.12 8.09
C SER A 85 24.44 -33.27 8.12
N ASP A 86 25.52 -33.77 7.52
CA ASP A 86 26.89 -33.28 7.75
C ASP A 86 27.22 -32.03 6.92
N TYR A 87 26.34 -31.69 5.98
CA TYR A 87 26.44 -30.53 5.11
C TYR A 87 25.42 -29.48 5.53
N HIS A 88 25.86 -28.23 5.68
CA HIS A 88 24.97 -27.12 6.02
C HIS A 88 24.10 -26.77 4.81
N TYR A 89 24.73 -26.66 3.64
CA TYR A 89 24.10 -26.24 2.40
C TYR A 89 24.27 -27.28 1.29
N VAL A 90 23.25 -27.37 0.45
CA VAL A 90 23.26 -28.17 -0.77
C VAL A 90 22.94 -27.27 -1.95
N LEU A 91 23.84 -27.27 -2.94
CA LEU A 91 23.72 -26.51 -4.18
C LEU A 91 23.52 -27.48 -5.35
N ALA A 92 22.82 -27.04 -6.40
CA ALA A 92 22.67 -27.83 -7.61
C ALA A 92 22.69 -26.98 -8.88
N HIS A 93 23.14 -27.58 -9.97
CA HIS A 93 22.97 -27.06 -11.32
C HIS A 93 21.58 -27.47 -11.88
N PRO A 94 20.85 -26.63 -12.64
CA PRO A 94 19.52 -26.98 -13.17
C PRO A 94 19.43 -28.31 -13.95
N GLU A 95 20.52 -28.72 -14.60
CA GLU A 95 20.60 -29.97 -15.39
C GLU A 95 20.35 -31.27 -14.60
N ILE A 96 20.67 -31.27 -13.29
CA ILE A 96 20.65 -32.49 -12.46
C ILE A 96 19.38 -32.62 -11.63
N LEU A 97 18.51 -31.60 -11.64
CA LEU A 97 17.22 -31.63 -10.97
C LEU A 97 16.38 -32.89 -11.26
N PRO A 98 16.26 -33.40 -12.51
CA PRO A 98 15.43 -34.57 -12.79
C PRO A 98 15.87 -35.83 -12.01
N GLU A 99 17.17 -35.98 -11.77
CA GLU A 99 17.75 -37.07 -10.99
C GLU A 99 17.67 -36.78 -9.49
N LEU A 100 17.93 -35.52 -9.09
CA LEU A 100 17.91 -35.06 -7.71
C LEU A 100 16.51 -35.13 -7.05
N VAL A 101 15.42 -35.12 -7.83
CA VAL A 101 14.04 -35.29 -7.34
C VAL A 101 13.87 -36.57 -6.52
N THR A 102 14.65 -37.63 -6.81
CA THR A 102 14.66 -38.88 -6.01
C THR A 102 15.04 -38.65 -4.54
N LEU A 103 15.95 -37.71 -4.27
CA LEU A 103 16.41 -37.36 -2.92
C LEU A 103 15.49 -36.38 -2.17
N ARG A 104 14.43 -35.86 -2.81
CA ARG A 104 13.55 -34.83 -2.25
C ARG A 104 12.94 -35.21 -0.89
N GLY A 105 12.60 -36.49 -0.70
CA GLY A 105 12.07 -37.01 0.57
C GLY A 105 13.07 -37.01 1.73
N LEU A 106 14.36 -37.18 1.43
CA LEU A 106 15.46 -37.14 2.40
C LEU A 106 15.88 -35.68 2.70
N MET A 107 15.98 -34.84 1.67
CA MET A 107 16.47 -33.46 1.79
C MET A 107 15.46 -32.51 2.45
N LYS A 108 14.15 -32.73 2.27
CA LYS A 108 13.05 -31.91 2.83
C LYS A 108 13.28 -30.39 2.64
N LYS A 109 13.71 -29.68 3.70
CA LYS A 109 13.96 -28.22 3.69
C LYS A 109 15.27 -27.83 3.01
N LYS A 110 16.23 -28.75 2.87
CA LYS A 110 17.54 -28.53 2.20
C LYS A 110 17.49 -28.72 0.68
N PHE A 111 16.33 -28.93 0.08
CA PHE A 111 16.21 -29.16 -1.37
C PHE A 111 16.51 -27.86 -2.16
N PRO A 112 17.37 -27.89 -3.20
CA PRO A 112 17.71 -26.71 -4.00
C PRO A 112 16.51 -26.00 -4.62
N ASN A 113 16.52 -24.66 -4.57
CA ASN A 113 15.40 -23.82 -4.98
C ASN A 113 15.95 -22.46 -5.48
N PRO A 114 15.47 -21.89 -6.61
CA PRO A 114 16.01 -20.62 -7.10
C PRO A 114 15.79 -19.48 -6.11
N LYS A 115 14.69 -19.50 -5.34
CA LYS A 115 14.35 -18.46 -4.35
C LYS A 115 15.35 -18.37 -3.19
N SER A 116 16.01 -19.47 -2.84
CA SER A 116 17.06 -19.49 -1.82
C SER A 116 18.46 -19.30 -2.40
N GLY A 117 18.61 -19.08 -3.71
CA GLY A 117 19.91 -18.97 -4.38
C GLY A 117 20.70 -20.28 -4.46
N SER A 118 20.13 -21.41 -4.02
CA SER A 118 20.81 -22.71 -3.98
C SER A 118 20.72 -23.52 -5.28
N LEU A 119 20.13 -22.94 -6.32
CA LEU A 119 19.97 -23.53 -7.65
C LEU A 119 20.30 -22.49 -8.71
N GLY A 120 21.33 -22.73 -9.52
CA GLY A 120 21.82 -21.78 -10.52
C GLY A 120 22.90 -22.37 -11.42
N ALA A 121 23.26 -21.63 -12.48
CA ALA A 121 24.26 -22.05 -13.46
C ALA A 121 25.71 -21.86 -12.96
N ASP A 122 25.98 -20.70 -12.36
CA ASP A 122 27.30 -20.32 -11.82
C ASP A 122 27.53 -20.93 -10.43
N ILE A 123 27.89 -22.21 -10.42
CA ILE A 123 28.19 -22.96 -9.21
C ILE A 123 29.39 -22.38 -8.43
N PRO A 124 30.52 -21.99 -9.05
CA PRO A 124 31.65 -21.40 -8.31
C PRO A 124 31.26 -20.13 -7.55
N ALA A 125 30.53 -19.19 -8.17
CA ALA A 125 30.07 -17.99 -7.47
C ALA A 125 29.06 -18.32 -6.35
N MET A 126 28.19 -19.31 -6.56
CA MET A 126 27.29 -19.80 -5.51
C MET A 126 28.06 -20.41 -4.33
N VAL A 127 29.09 -21.23 -4.57
CA VAL A 127 29.93 -21.80 -3.50
C VAL A 127 30.58 -20.69 -2.67
N HIS A 128 31.18 -19.68 -3.30
CA HIS A 128 31.75 -18.53 -2.59
C HIS A 128 30.70 -17.74 -1.80
N HIS A 129 29.51 -17.53 -2.37
CA HIS A 129 28.40 -16.84 -1.70
C HIS A 129 27.92 -17.59 -0.45
N PHE A 130 27.69 -18.91 -0.53
CA PHE A 130 27.26 -19.69 0.64
C PHE A 130 28.36 -19.89 1.69
N LYS A 131 29.63 -19.88 1.27
CA LYS A 131 30.77 -19.99 2.18
C LYS A 131 30.96 -18.70 2.99
N ASN A 132 30.98 -17.54 2.33
CA ASN A 132 31.35 -16.26 2.94
C ASN A 132 30.14 -15.38 3.35
N GLY A 133 28.93 -15.70 2.89
CA GLY A 133 27.74 -14.86 3.11
C GLY A 133 27.26 -14.81 4.56
N VAL A 134 26.53 -13.75 4.92
CA VAL A 134 25.97 -13.60 6.27
C VAL A 134 24.61 -14.28 6.34
N GLU A 135 24.48 -15.24 7.26
CA GLU A 135 23.25 -15.99 7.47
C GLU A 135 22.30 -15.19 8.36
N TYR A 136 21.04 -15.09 7.96
CA TYR A 136 20.04 -14.36 8.73
C TYR A 136 18.68 -15.06 8.65
N SER A 137 17.90 -14.93 9.72
CA SER A 137 16.53 -15.46 9.78
C SER A 137 15.57 -14.37 10.22
N ALA A 138 14.44 -14.28 9.53
CA ALA A 138 13.34 -13.43 9.90
C ALA A 138 12.35 -14.25 10.72
N VAL A 139 12.28 -13.96 12.03
CA VAL A 139 11.37 -14.61 12.97
C VAL A 139 10.23 -13.65 13.26
N ARG A 140 9.00 -14.03 12.86
CA ARG A 140 7.78 -13.31 13.21
C ARG A 140 7.43 -13.55 14.68
N ASP A 141 6.96 -12.51 15.37
CA ASP A 141 6.48 -12.64 16.75
C ASP A 141 5.16 -13.43 16.82
N GLU A 142 4.95 -14.14 17.93
CA GLU A 142 3.76 -14.98 18.14
C GLU A 142 2.52 -14.17 18.57
N ASN A 143 2.73 -13.06 19.28
CA ASN A 143 1.69 -12.16 19.75
C ASN A 143 1.39 -11.06 18.71
N GLN A 144 2.42 -10.57 18.03
CA GLN A 144 2.32 -9.50 17.03
C GLN A 144 2.67 -10.02 15.62
N LEU A 145 1.67 -10.55 14.93
CA LEU A 145 1.85 -11.23 13.63
C LEU A 145 2.34 -10.30 12.50
N ASP A 146 2.19 -8.99 12.65
CA ASP A 146 2.73 -7.98 11.75
C ASP A 146 4.19 -7.60 12.04
N PHE A 147 4.75 -8.02 13.18
CA PHE A 147 6.14 -7.78 13.56
C PHE A 147 7.03 -8.99 13.24
N GLY A 148 8.21 -8.72 12.70
CA GLY A 148 9.29 -9.68 12.59
C GLY A 148 10.62 -9.08 13.02
N LEU A 149 11.47 -9.91 13.60
CA LEU A 149 12.84 -9.56 13.96
C LEU A 149 13.82 -10.41 13.14
N VAL A 150 14.80 -9.72 12.56
CA VAL A 150 16.02 -10.33 12.03
C VAL A 150 17.16 -9.95 12.96
N THR A 151 17.95 -10.94 13.39
CA THR A 151 19.20 -10.73 14.13
C THR A 151 20.31 -11.40 13.33
N THR A 152 21.39 -10.68 13.04
CA THR A 152 22.58 -11.22 12.37
C THR A 152 23.83 -10.39 12.66
N THR A 153 25.02 -10.91 12.40
CA THR A 153 26.30 -10.23 12.61
C THR A 153 26.82 -9.63 11.29
N ILE A 154 27.20 -8.34 11.29
CA ILE A 154 27.69 -7.66 10.07
C ILE A 154 29.22 -7.62 9.96
N GLY A 155 29.92 -7.88 11.06
CA GLY A 155 31.37 -7.91 11.16
C GLY A 155 31.83 -7.90 12.62
N THR A 156 33.12 -7.62 12.85
CA THR A 156 33.66 -7.40 14.20
C THR A 156 34.06 -5.94 14.39
N LEU A 157 34.16 -5.48 15.66
CA LEU A 157 34.51 -4.10 16.00
C LEU A 157 35.92 -3.66 15.54
N ASN A 158 36.79 -4.59 15.15
CA ASN A 158 38.13 -4.28 14.60
C ASN A 158 38.13 -4.06 13.08
N MET A 159 37.01 -4.28 12.38
CA MET A 159 36.90 -4.06 10.94
C MET A 159 36.70 -2.57 10.62
N ASP A 160 37.22 -2.11 9.48
CA ASP A 160 37.06 -0.71 9.06
C ASP A 160 35.59 -0.31 8.93
N ILE A 161 35.28 0.94 9.29
CA ILE A 161 33.90 1.45 9.34
C ILE A 161 33.24 1.36 7.94
N GLU A 162 33.97 1.70 6.87
CA GLU A 162 33.48 1.60 5.49
C GLU A 162 33.14 0.16 5.08
N HIS A 163 33.88 -0.84 5.59
CA HIS A 163 33.61 -2.25 5.32
C HIS A 163 32.38 -2.75 6.07
N LEU A 164 32.21 -2.32 7.33
CA LEU A 164 31.00 -2.60 8.12
C LEU A 164 29.75 -1.94 7.52
N GLU A 165 29.87 -0.71 7.04
CA GLU A 165 28.79 0.03 6.36
C GLU A 165 28.35 -0.70 5.08
N LYS A 166 29.29 -1.07 4.21
CA LYS A 166 28.99 -1.86 2.99
C LYS A 166 28.33 -3.21 3.29
N ASN A 167 28.83 -3.95 4.28
CA ASN A 167 28.21 -5.21 4.68
C ASN A 167 26.77 -5.01 5.18
N LEU A 168 26.51 -3.93 5.95
CA LEU A 168 25.16 -3.56 6.37
C LEU A 168 24.26 -3.22 5.18
N ILE A 169 24.76 -2.45 4.20
CA ILE A 169 24.04 -2.10 2.97
C ILE A 169 23.64 -3.37 2.22
N SER A 170 24.58 -4.30 1.95
CA SER A 170 24.27 -5.53 1.21
C SER A 170 23.21 -6.42 1.90
N ILE A 171 23.19 -6.43 3.25
CA ILE A 171 22.18 -7.16 4.02
C ILE A 171 20.81 -6.45 3.95
N LEU A 172 20.78 -5.12 3.99
CA LEU A 172 19.54 -4.35 3.86
C LEU A 172 18.95 -4.45 2.44
N GLU A 173 19.79 -4.46 1.41
CA GLU A 173 19.38 -4.68 0.01
C GLU A 173 18.84 -6.11 -0.21
N ASP A 174 19.53 -7.14 0.30
CA ASP A 174 19.05 -8.52 0.19
C ASP A 174 17.76 -8.76 1.01
N LEU A 175 17.58 -8.06 2.14
CA LEU A 175 16.30 -8.02 2.84
C LEU A 175 15.21 -7.36 1.99
N ASP A 176 15.50 -6.22 1.37
CA ASP A 176 14.52 -5.50 0.54
C ASP A 176 14.14 -6.25 -0.74
N SER A 177 15.00 -7.14 -1.23
CA SER A 177 14.67 -8.03 -2.34
C SER A 177 13.49 -8.98 -2.02
N VAL A 178 13.22 -9.23 -0.73
CA VAL A 178 12.09 -10.05 -0.23
C VAL A 178 10.85 -9.18 0.08
N ARG A 179 10.91 -7.85 -0.13
CA ARG A 179 9.82 -6.92 0.17
C ARG A 179 8.49 -7.41 -0.42
N PRO A 180 7.41 -7.50 0.39
CA PRO A 180 6.12 -7.95 -0.11
C PRO A 180 5.52 -7.00 -1.16
N LYS A 181 4.68 -7.60 -2.00
CA LYS A 181 3.47 -7.12 -2.71
C LYS A 181 2.76 -5.76 -2.42
N ARG A 182 3.19 -4.91 -1.48
CA ARG A 182 2.36 -3.83 -0.89
C ARG A 182 3.08 -2.51 -0.68
N ASP A 183 2.28 -1.46 -0.56
CA ASP A 183 2.73 -0.12 -0.15
C ASP A 183 3.18 -0.07 1.32
N GLY A 184 3.94 0.98 1.64
CA GLY A 184 4.46 1.26 2.97
C GLY A 184 5.78 0.55 3.31
N LYS A 185 6.32 0.87 4.49
CA LYS A 185 7.63 0.39 4.94
C LYS A 185 7.62 -1.14 5.15
N PHE A 186 8.70 -1.78 4.74
CA PHE A 186 8.99 -3.19 5.04
C PHE A 186 10.02 -3.29 6.17
N ILE A 187 11.14 -2.60 6.05
CA ILE A 187 12.08 -2.37 7.15
C ILE A 187 11.54 -1.20 7.99
N SER A 188 11.31 -1.43 9.28
CA SER A 188 10.72 -0.48 10.23
C SER A 188 11.77 0.24 11.08
N ARG A 189 12.80 -0.49 11.54
CA ARG A 189 13.86 0.01 12.42
C ARG A 189 15.11 -0.85 12.29
N VAL A 190 16.28 -0.24 12.41
CA VAL A 190 17.58 -0.92 12.49
C VAL A 190 18.29 -0.49 13.78
N LEU A 191 18.80 -1.45 14.54
CA LEU A 191 19.54 -1.26 15.78
C LEU A 191 20.86 -2.04 15.72
N LEU A 192 21.99 -1.37 15.88
CA LEU A 192 23.27 -2.03 16.14
C LEU A 192 23.44 -2.33 17.63
N LYS A 193 24.01 -3.50 17.95
CA LYS A 193 24.34 -3.97 19.29
C LYS A 193 25.68 -4.71 19.24
N SER A 194 26.41 -4.75 20.35
CA SER A 194 27.61 -5.58 20.46
C SER A 194 27.74 -6.11 21.88
N ALA A 195 27.61 -7.42 22.04
CA ALA A 195 27.79 -8.06 23.34
C ALA A 195 29.27 -7.96 23.77
N PRO A 196 29.59 -7.63 25.04
CA PRO A 196 28.71 -7.65 26.20
C PRO A 196 28.05 -6.30 26.57
N SER A 197 28.11 -5.28 25.71
CA SER A 197 27.43 -4.01 25.97
C SER A 197 25.92 -4.16 25.88
N ALA A 198 25.20 -3.43 26.74
CA ALA A 198 23.73 -3.33 26.69
C ALA A 198 23.25 -2.18 25.78
N GLU A 199 24.17 -1.36 25.28
CA GLU A 199 23.88 -0.21 24.42
C GLU A 199 23.32 -0.64 23.07
N GLN A 200 22.44 0.19 22.51
CA GLN A 200 21.78 -0.06 21.24
C GLN A 200 21.75 1.24 20.43
N PHE A 201 22.38 1.23 19.26
CA PHE A 201 22.49 2.41 18.40
C PHE A 201 21.49 2.31 17.26
N LYS A 202 20.55 3.25 17.18
CA LYS A 202 19.57 3.30 16.09
C LYS A 202 20.19 3.88 14.84
N ILE A 203 20.10 3.15 13.73
CA ILE A 203 20.44 3.63 12.38
C ILE A 203 19.15 3.96 11.63
N ASP A 204 19.22 4.93 10.73
CA ASP A 204 18.16 5.17 9.74
C ASP A 204 18.41 4.31 8.49
N PRO A 205 17.56 3.29 8.20
CA PRO A 205 17.73 2.44 7.03
C PRO A 205 17.46 3.16 5.70
N PHE A 206 16.71 4.27 5.72
CA PHE A 206 16.30 4.98 4.49
C PHE A 206 17.41 5.83 3.86
N LEU A 207 18.59 5.87 4.49
CA LEU A 207 19.82 6.40 3.88
C LEU A 207 20.41 5.44 2.84
N TYR A 208 20.10 4.14 2.94
CA TYR A 208 20.74 3.07 2.17
C TYR A 208 19.76 2.31 1.26
N VAL A 209 18.51 2.14 1.70
CA VAL A 209 17.45 1.50 0.92
C VAL A 209 16.42 2.54 0.51
N ASP A 210 16.19 2.66 -0.80
CA ASP A 210 15.15 3.53 -1.36
C ASP A 210 13.82 3.36 -0.62
N GLU A 211 13.20 4.49 -0.26
CA GLU A 211 11.86 4.51 0.31
C GLU A 211 10.82 4.27 -0.80
N VAL A 212 10.80 3.04 -1.33
CA VAL A 212 9.90 2.63 -2.40
C VAL A 212 8.46 2.56 -1.88
N LEU A 213 7.79 3.71 -1.87
CA LEU A 213 6.38 3.87 -1.56
C LEU A 213 5.46 3.70 -2.79
N GLU A 214 6.03 3.69 -4.01
CA GLU A 214 5.24 3.88 -5.26
C GLU A 214 5.36 2.78 -6.33
N LYS A 215 6.13 1.68 -6.11
CA LYS A 215 6.31 0.63 -7.16
C LYS A 215 5.09 -0.29 -7.39
N TYR A 216 3.97 -0.11 -6.69
CA TYR A 216 2.68 -0.77 -6.99
C TYR A 216 1.73 0.06 -7.86
N ALA A 217 1.97 1.37 -7.99
CA ALA A 217 1.38 2.12 -9.09
C ALA A 217 2.07 1.71 -10.41
N THR A 218 3.39 1.81 -10.46
CA THR A 218 4.15 1.70 -11.73
C THR A 218 4.32 0.29 -12.29
N LYS A 219 4.23 -0.79 -11.50
CA LYS A 219 4.28 -2.16 -12.08
C LYS A 219 3.04 -2.54 -12.90
N VAL A 220 1.88 -1.96 -12.59
CA VAL A 220 0.67 -2.10 -13.42
C VAL A 220 0.83 -1.37 -14.76
N ASP A 221 1.62 -0.29 -14.77
CA ASP A 221 1.91 0.49 -15.97
C ASP A 221 3.03 -0.14 -16.82
N ALA A 222 4.02 -0.80 -16.21
CA ALA A 222 5.14 -1.46 -16.90
C ALA A 222 4.72 -2.76 -17.62
N GLU A 223 3.89 -3.61 -17.00
CA GLU A 223 3.27 -4.77 -17.69
C GLU A 223 2.28 -4.33 -18.79
N ALA A 224 1.89 -3.05 -18.78
CA ALA A 224 1.16 -2.40 -19.86
C ALA A 224 2.07 -1.69 -20.89
N GLU A 225 3.39 -1.61 -20.68
CA GLU A 225 4.35 -1.06 -21.66
C GLU A 225 4.90 -2.11 -22.63
N GLU A 226 5.21 -3.33 -22.17
CA GLU A 226 5.49 -4.45 -23.09
C GLU A 226 4.30 -4.70 -24.05
N LYS A 227 3.06 -4.54 -23.55
CA LYS A 227 1.83 -4.59 -24.37
C LYS A 227 1.57 -3.34 -25.21
N LYS A 228 2.29 -2.23 -25.00
CA LYS A 228 2.24 -1.05 -25.88
C LYS A 228 3.20 -1.20 -27.06
N GLU A 229 4.32 -1.92 -26.94
CA GLU A 229 5.22 -2.14 -28.08
C GLU A 229 4.56 -2.98 -29.18
N GLU A 230 3.83 -4.05 -28.84
CA GLU A 230 3.00 -4.78 -29.82
C GLU A 230 1.84 -3.93 -30.40
N ALA A 231 1.46 -2.83 -29.72
CA ALA A 231 0.42 -1.90 -30.15
C ALA A 231 0.95 -0.63 -30.86
N GLN A 232 2.28 -0.47 -31.01
CA GLN A 232 2.89 0.74 -31.60
C GLN A 232 2.70 0.89 -33.13
N ALA A 233 1.88 0.04 -33.77
CA ALA A 233 1.44 0.23 -35.15
C ALA A 233 0.37 1.33 -35.32
N GLY A 234 -0.26 1.81 -34.23
CA GLY A 234 -1.35 2.80 -34.27
C GLY A 234 -1.06 4.10 -33.51
N LYS A 235 -0.69 5.17 -34.22
CA LYS A 235 -0.51 6.52 -33.65
C LYS A 235 -1.79 7.04 -32.97
N PHE A 236 -1.80 7.12 -31.64
CA PHE A 236 -2.63 8.07 -30.89
C PHE A 236 -1.83 8.71 -29.74
N CYS A 237 -1.99 10.01 -29.56
CA CYS A 237 -1.15 10.83 -28.67
C CYS A 237 -1.56 10.63 -27.20
N SER A 238 -0.61 10.23 -26.34
CA SER A 238 -0.83 9.97 -24.92
C SER A 238 -0.89 11.26 -24.09
N VAL A 239 -2.10 11.80 -23.90
CA VAL A 239 -2.34 12.92 -22.97
C VAL A 239 -3.07 12.40 -21.73
N ASN A 240 -2.52 12.72 -20.55
CA ASN A 240 -2.98 12.15 -19.28
C ASN A 240 -4.04 13.05 -18.61
N TYR A 241 -5.32 12.75 -18.85
CA TYR A 241 -6.44 13.59 -18.38
C TYR A 241 -6.88 13.24 -16.95
N HIS A 242 -7.13 14.27 -16.13
CA HIS A 242 -7.57 14.13 -14.74
C HIS A 242 -9.07 13.77 -14.66
N TYR A 243 -9.92 14.51 -15.39
CA TYR A 243 -11.36 14.29 -15.52
C TYR A 243 -11.75 14.03 -16.97
N VAL A 244 -12.84 13.29 -17.18
CA VAL A 244 -13.49 13.12 -18.48
C VAL A 244 -14.88 13.73 -18.38
N LEU A 245 -15.18 14.67 -19.27
CA LEU A 245 -16.48 15.34 -19.37
C LEU A 245 -17.15 14.91 -20.68
N ALA A 246 -18.45 14.64 -20.65
CA ALA A 246 -19.18 14.18 -21.82
C ALA A 246 -20.53 14.88 -22.00
N HIS A 247 -20.95 15.00 -23.26
CA HIS A 247 -22.33 15.30 -23.64
C HIS A 247 -23.18 14.03 -23.47
N PRO A 248 -24.45 14.12 -23.03
CA PRO A 248 -25.35 12.96 -22.91
C PRO A 248 -25.47 12.10 -24.16
N GLU A 249 -25.38 12.71 -25.35
CA GLU A 249 -25.48 12.03 -26.65
C GLU A 249 -24.31 11.07 -26.94
N ILE A 250 -23.12 11.32 -26.39
CA ILE A 250 -21.90 10.53 -26.62
C ILE A 250 -21.80 9.38 -25.60
N LEU A 251 -22.66 9.37 -24.57
CA LEU A 251 -22.66 8.35 -23.52
C LEU A 251 -22.83 6.90 -24.05
N PRO A 252 -23.68 6.59 -25.05
CA PRO A 252 -23.83 5.23 -25.57
C PRO A 252 -22.54 4.66 -26.17
N GLU A 253 -21.77 5.49 -26.87
CA GLU A 253 -20.48 5.11 -27.46
C GLU A 253 -19.43 4.90 -26.36
N LEU A 254 -19.38 5.81 -25.38
CA LEU A 254 -18.46 5.77 -24.24
C LEU A 254 -18.67 4.55 -23.32
N VAL A 255 -19.86 3.96 -23.27
CA VAL A 255 -20.13 2.74 -22.47
C VAL A 255 -19.18 1.60 -22.85
N THR A 256 -18.76 1.47 -24.11
CA THR A 256 -17.78 0.48 -24.55
C THR A 256 -16.41 0.67 -23.87
N LEU A 257 -16.04 1.92 -23.60
CA LEU A 257 -14.79 2.34 -22.96
C LEU A 257 -14.89 2.42 -21.42
N ARG A 258 -16.05 2.09 -20.83
CA ARG A 258 -16.29 2.15 -19.38
C ARG A 258 -15.31 1.31 -18.57
N GLY A 259 -14.90 0.15 -19.09
CA GLY A 259 -13.89 -0.72 -18.48
C GLY A 259 -12.49 -0.09 -18.40
N LEU A 260 -12.14 0.76 -19.38
CA LEU A 260 -10.87 1.50 -19.42
C LEU A 260 -10.91 2.73 -18.50
N MET A 261 -12.03 3.46 -18.48
CA MET A 261 -12.18 4.68 -17.67
C MET A 261 -12.37 4.43 -16.17
N LYS A 262 -12.87 3.25 -15.76
CA LYS A 262 -13.08 2.86 -14.34
C LYS A 262 -13.82 3.95 -13.54
N LYS A 263 -13.16 4.59 -12.56
CA LYS A 263 -13.72 5.63 -11.69
C LYS A 263 -13.87 7.00 -12.37
N LYS A 264 -13.23 7.24 -13.52
CA LYS A 264 -13.29 8.49 -14.30
C LYS A 264 -14.44 8.52 -15.32
N PHE A 265 -15.32 7.51 -15.31
CA PHE A 265 -16.45 7.45 -16.26
C PHE A 265 -17.48 8.57 -16.00
N PRO A 266 -17.90 9.32 -17.03
CA PRO A 266 -18.90 10.38 -16.88
C PRO A 266 -20.20 9.91 -16.22
N ASN A 267 -20.63 10.64 -15.19
CA ASN A 267 -21.81 10.32 -14.38
C ASN A 267 -22.55 11.63 -14.03
N PRO A 268 -23.89 11.70 -14.20
CA PRO A 268 -24.65 12.89 -13.80
C PRO A 268 -24.49 13.24 -12.32
N LYS A 269 -24.31 12.24 -11.43
CA LYS A 269 -24.12 12.50 -9.98
C LYS A 269 -22.79 13.16 -9.61
N SER A 270 -21.81 13.17 -10.50
CA SER A 270 -20.53 13.86 -10.28
C SER A 270 -20.39 15.13 -11.12
N GLY A 271 -21.47 15.61 -11.76
CA GLY A 271 -21.44 16.79 -12.64
C GLY A 271 -20.61 16.62 -13.93
N SER A 272 -20.09 15.43 -14.20
CA SER A 272 -19.21 15.12 -15.34
C SER A 272 -19.97 14.78 -16.63
N LEU A 273 -21.30 14.73 -16.58
CA LEU A 273 -22.20 14.54 -17.71
C LEU A 273 -23.20 15.70 -17.78
N GLY A 274 -23.26 16.43 -18.89
CA GLY A 274 -24.12 17.61 -19.02
C GLY A 274 -24.10 18.23 -20.41
N ALA A 275 -25.08 19.10 -20.68
CA ALA A 275 -25.25 19.72 -22.01
C ALA A 275 -24.20 20.82 -22.28
N ASP A 276 -23.86 21.63 -21.27
CA ASP A 276 -22.93 22.75 -21.39
C ASP A 276 -21.50 22.35 -21.00
N ILE A 277 -20.78 21.76 -21.95
CA ILE A 277 -19.37 21.37 -21.77
C ILE A 277 -18.49 22.59 -21.38
N PRO A 278 -18.60 23.79 -22.01
CA PRO A 278 -17.85 24.98 -21.58
C PRO A 278 -18.03 25.32 -20.09
N ALA A 279 -19.27 25.34 -19.58
CA ALA A 279 -19.55 25.60 -18.18
C ALA A 279 -18.98 24.49 -17.27
N MET A 280 -19.10 23.22 -17.68
CA MET A 280 -18.50 22.10 -16.95
C MET A 280 -16.97 22.19 -16.91
N VAL A 281 -16.30 22.55 -18.01
CA VAL A 281 -14.83 22.75 -18.04
C VAL A 281 -14.41 23.87 -17.10
N HIS A 282 -15.18 24.97 -17.03
CA HIS A 282 -14.93 26.04 -16.06
C HIS A 282 -15.11 25.55 -14.61
N HIS A 283 -16.18 24.79 -14.33
CA HIS A 283 -16.47 24.21 -13.03
C HIS A 283 -15.36 23.25 -12.57
N PHE A 284 -14.91 22.32 -13.40
CA PHE A 284 -13.86 21.35 -13.05
C PHE A 284 -12.44 21.95 -12.98
N LYS A 285 -12.20 23.12 -13.57
CA LYS A 285 -10.92 23.85 -13.42
C LYS A 285 -10.84 24.68 -12.15
N ASN A 286 -11.97 25.24 -11.70
CA ASN A 286 -12.02 26.24 -10.63
C ASN A 286 -12.70 25.73 -9.34
N GLY A 287 -13.40 24.60 -9.40
CA GLY A 287 -14.07 23.96 -8.26
C GLY A 287 -13.10 23.24 -7.33
N VAL A 288 -13.55 23.04 -6.09
CA VAL A 288 -12.79 22.32 -5.06
C VAL A 288 -13.43 20.96 -4.81
N GLU A 289 -12.67 19.88 -4.97
CA GLU A 289 -13.14 18.54 -4.61
C GLU A 289 -13.40 18.42 -3.10
N TYR A 290 -14.48 17.72 -2.76
CA TYR A 290 -14.78 17.33 -1.39
C TYR A 290 -15.28 15.89 -1.32
N SER A 291 -14.92 15.20 -0.24
CA SER A 291 -15.33 13.82 0.02
C SER A 291 -16.09 13.73 1.34
N ALA A 292 -17.19 12.97 1.32
CA ALA A 292 -17.93 12.59 2.52
C ALA A 292 -17.36 11.28 3.05
N VAL A 293 -16.85 11.30 4.29
CA VAL A 293 -16.34 10.14 5.02
C VAL A 293 -17.28 9.87 6.20
N ARG A 294 -17.61 8.61 6.52
CA ARG A 294 -18.38 8.28 7.73
C ARG A 294 -17.46 8.36 8.95
N ASP A 295 -17.91 9.00 10.04
CA ASP A 295 -17.15 9.10 11.29
C ASP A 295 -17.18 7.74 12.02
N GLU A 296 -16.03 7.09 12.14
CA GLU A 296 -15.92 5.75 12.76
C GLU A 296 -16.33 5.74 14.24
N ASN A 297 -16.23 6.88 14.93
CA ASN A 297 -16.57 7.01 16.36
C ASN A 297 -18.04 7.43 16.59
N GLN A 298 -18.71 7.94 15.57
CA GLN A 298 -20.11 8.34 15.61
C GLN A 298 -20.80 7.88 14.32
N LEU A 299 -21.20 6.60 14.32
CA LEU A 299 -21.86 5.88 13.21
C LEU A 299 -23.00 6.64 12.53
N ASP A 300 -23.60 7.56 13.28
CA ASP A 300 -24.74 8.38 12.90
C ASP A 300 -24.39 9.62 12.07
N PHE A 301 -23.09 9.97 11.93
CA PHE A 301 -22.66 11.21 11.29
C PHE A 301 -21.71 11.02 10.10
N GLY A 302 -22.10 11.62 8.96
CA GLY A 302 -21.21 11.87 7.84
C GLY A 302 -20.36 13.11 8.09
N LEU A 303 -19.10 13.06 7.67
CA LEU A 303 -18.12 14.14 7.75
C LEU A 303 -17.68 14.56 6.34
N VAL A 304 -18.00 15.78 5.93
CA VAL A 304 -17.44 16.38 4.70
C VAL A 304 -16.26 17.28 5.09
N THR A 305 -15.13 17.13 4.39
CA THR A 305 -13.98 18.04 4.50
C THR A 305 -13.63 18.73 3.18
N THR A 306 -13.63 20.06 3.19
CA THR A 306 -13.38 20.89 1.99
C THR A 306 -12.49 22.10 2.33
N THR A 307 -11.70 22.53 1.34
CA THR A 307 -10.94 23.80 1.36
C THR A 307 -11.82 24.93 0.82
N ILE A 308 -12.02 26.02 1.57
CA ILE A 308 -12.83 27.16 1.10
C ILE A 308 -11.98 28.13 0.23
N GLY A 309 -10.70 28.28 0.54
CA GLY A 309 -9.81 29.22 -0.14
C GLY A 309 -8.48 29.40 0.60
N THR A 310 -7.84 30.55 0.41
CA THR A 310 -6.61 30.91 1.12
C THR A 310 -6.79 32.24 1.86
N LEU A 311 -6.02 32.48 2.93
CA LEU A 311 -6.03 33.70 3.75
C LEU A 311 -5.74 35.00 2.98
N ASN A 312 -5.18 34.89 1.77
CA ASN A 312 -4.91 36.05 0.92
C ASN A 312 -6.14 36.45 0.09
N MET A 313 -7.26 35.72 0.19
CA MET A 313 -8.53 36.06 -0.44
C MET A 313 -9.38 36.90 0.51
N ASP A 314 -10.11 37.87 -0.04
CA ASP A 314 -10.98 38.72 0.77
C ASP A 314 -12.05 37.90 1.50
N ILE A 315 -12.48 38.41 2.66
CA ILE A 315 -13.55 37.83 3.48
C ILE A 315 -14.82 37.59 2.65
N GLU A 316 -15.19 38.51 1.76
CA GLU A 316 -16.34 38.37 0.86
C GLU A 316 -16.19 37.23 -0.17
N HIS A 317 -14.96 36.96 -0.62
CA HIS A 317 -14.68 35.86 -1.54
C HIS A 317 -14.74 34.50 -0.81
N LEU A 318 -14.21 34.43 0.41
CA LEU A 318 -14.32 33.24 1.25
C LEU A 318 -15.78 32.94 1.66
N GLU A 319 -16.57 33.98 1.93
CA GLU A 319 -18.01 33.86 2.19
C GLU A 319 -18.77 33.30 0.97
N LYS A 320 -18.56 33.87 -0.22
CA LYS A 320 -19.18 33.37 -1.47
C LYS A 320 -18.80 31.92 -1.76
N ASN A 321 -17.54 31.54 -1.55
CA ASN A 321 -17.08 30.15 -1.71
C ASN A 321 -17.78 29.21 -0.71
N LEU A 322 -17.89 29.59 0.56
CA LEU A 322 -18.58 28.79 1.57
C LEU A 322 -20.08 28.63 1.25
N ILE A 323 -20.76 29.72 0.86
CA ILE A 323 -22.17 29.69 0.45
C ILE A 323 -22.35 28.79 -0.78
N SER A 324 -21.44 28.84 -1.75
CA SER A 324 -21.48 27.95 -2.93
C SER A 324 -21.35 26.48 -2.55
N ILE A 325 -20.41 26.13 -1.67
CA ILE A 325 -20.23 24.75 -1.18
C ILE A 325 -21.48 24.27 -0.42
N LEU A 326 -22.08 25.12 0.42
CA LEU A 326 -23.30 24.78 1.17
C LEU A 326 -24.52 24.58 0.25
N LYS A 327 -24.66 25.41 -0.80
CA LYS A 327 -25.71 25.26 -1.82
C LYS A 327 -25.53 23.98 -2.66
N ASP A 328 -24.30 23.67 -3.07
CA ASP A 328 -23.98 22.45 -3.81
C ASP A 328 -24.31 21.19 -2.98
N LEU A 329 -23.96 21.20 -1.69
CA LEU A 329 -24.31 20.11 -0.77
C LEU A 329 -25.83 19.96 -0.56
N ASP A 330 -26.58 21.05 -0.40
CA ASP A 330 -28.05 20.97 -0.28
C ASP A 330 -28.71 20.52 -1.59
N SER A 331 -28.06 20.67 -2.75
CA SER A 331 -28.55 20.09 -4.02
C SER A 331 -28.53 18.55 -4.03
N VAL A 332 -27.62 17.94 -3.26
CA VAL A 332 -27.49 16.47 -3.10
C VAL A 332 -28.41 15.93 -1.98
N ARG A 333 -29.18 16.81 -1.33
CA ARG A 333 -30.06 16.46 -0.21
C ARG A 333 -31.12 15.41 -0.61
N PRO A 334 -31.26 14.30 0.15
CA PRO A 334 -32.37 13.37 -0.02
C PRO A 334 -33.73 14.04 0.22
N LYS A 335 -34.77 13.61 -0.52
CA LYS A 335 -36.17 14.06 -0.36
C LYS A 335 -36.79 13.60 0.98
N ARG A 336 -36.28 14.12 2.10
CA ARG A 336 -36.76 13.86 3.47
C ARG A 336 -36.75 15.16 4.28
N ASP A 337 -37.70 15.27 5.20
CA ASP A 337 -37.76 16.37 6.16
C ASP A 337 -36.76 16.18 7.30
N GLY A 338 -36.01 17.24 7.60
CA GLY A 338 -34.94 17.23 8.60
C GLY A 338 -33.78 18.14 8.24
N LYS A 339 -32.91 18.44 9.22
CA LYS A 339 -31.69 19.24 9.02
C LYS A 339 -30.62 18.39 8.33
N PHE A 340 -30.39 18.61 7.03
CA PHE A 340 -29.38 17.86 6.27
C PHE A 340 -27.95 18.20 6.73
N ILE A 341 -27.63 19.49 6.88
CA ILE A 341 -26.40 19.97 7.50
C ILE A 341 -26.72 20.36 8.95
N SER A 342 -26.12 19.68 9.93
CA SER A 342 -26.41 19.92 11.36
C SER A 342 -25.38 20.81 12.07
N ARG A 343 -24.16 20.91 11.55
CA ARG A 343 -23.11 21.82 12.05
C ARG A 343 -22.09 22.13 10.96
N VAL A 344 -21.54 23.34 10.98
CA VAL A 344 -20.35 23.74 10.21
C VAL A 344 -19.22 24.09 11.18
N LEU A 345 -18.05 23.46 11.07
CA LEU A 345 -16.84 23.90 11.78
C LEU A 345 -15.85 24.47 10.77
N LEU A 346 -15.28 25.65 11.07
CA LEU A 346 -14.13 26.17 10.35
C LEU A 346 -12.86 25.92 11.15
N LYS A 347 -11.88 25.27 10.51
CA LYS A 347 -10.54 25.06 11.08
C LYS A 347 -9.46 25.60 10.15
N SER A 348 -8.59 26.43 10.72
CA SER A 348 -7.34 26.85 10.10
C SER A 348 -6.29 25.75 10.24
N ALA A 349 -5.44 25.56 9.23
CA ALA A 349 -4.45 24.48 9.25
C ALA A 349 -3.35 24.58 10.35
N PRO A 350 -2.91 25.75 10.85
CA PRO A 350 -1.86 25.86 11.85
C PRO A 350 -2.38 26.00 13.28
N SER A 351 -3.68 26.29 13.48
CA SER A 351 -4.28 26.41 14.81
C SER A 351 -5.08 25.15 15.17
N ALA A 352 -5.04 24.77 16.44
CA ALA A 352 -5.87 23.67 16.95
C ALA A 352 -7.35 24.07 17.11
N GLU A 353 -7.61 25.39 17.13
CA GLU A 353 -8.91 26.00 17.38
C GLU A 353 -9.93 25.70 16.26
N GLN A 354 -11.19 25.52 16.68
CA GLN A 354 -12.30 25.17 15.80
C GLN A 354 -13.44 26.16 16.05
N PHE A 355 -13.77 26.96 15.05
CA PHE A 355 -14.87 27.91 15.12
C PHE A 355 -16.16 27.21 14.72
N LYS A 356 -17.14 27.20 15.63
CA LYS A 356 -18.46 26.59 15.41
C LYS A 356 -19.37 27.63 14.77
N ILE A 357 -19.98 27.26 13.64
CA ILE A 357 -21.08 28.00 13.03
C ILE A 357 -22.29 27.08 13.09
N ASP A 358 -23.37 27.56 13.69
CA ASP A 358 -24.66 26.86 13.74
C ASP A 358 -25.50 27.22 12.49
N PRO A 359 -25.70 26.29 11.54
CA PRO A 359 -26.53 26.54 10.37
C PRO A 359 -28.00 26.40 10.76
N PHE A 360 -28.73 27.51 10.90
CA PHE A 360 -30.18 27.48 10.92
C PHE A 360 -30.74 27.63 9.51
N LEU A 361 -31.58 26.66 9.12
CA LEU A 361 -32.20 26.58 7.80
C LEU A 361 -33.42 27.48 7.67
N TYR A 362 -33.73 27.72 6.38
CA TYR A 362 -35.02 27.96 5.73
C TYR A 362 -35.12 29.32 5.02
N VAL A 363 -35.37 29.22 3.71
CA VAL A 363 -35.55 30.29 2.70
C VAL A 363 -34.25 31.03 2.32
N ASP A 364 -34.03 31.15 1.00
CA ASP A 364 -32.81 31.70 0.37
C ASP A 364 -32.40 33.10 0.86
N GLU A 365 -33.35 33.92 1.33
CA GLU A 365 -33.11 35.31 1.74
C GLU A 365 -32.36 35.47 3.08
N VAL A 366 -32.33 34.43 3.94
CA VAL A 366 -31.75 34.55 5.29
C VAL A 366 -30.22 34.31 5.26
N LEU A 367 -29.74 33.50 4.32
CA LEU A 367 -28.34 33.09 4.24
C LEU A 367 -27.40 34.29 4.02
N GLU A 368 -27.74 35.23 3.14
CA GLU A 368 -26.94 36.43 2.88
C GLU A 368 -26.91 37.43 4.05
N LYS A 369 -27.99 37.53 4.83
CA LYS A 369 -28.11 38.50 5.95
C LYS A 369 -27.53 38.03 7.28
N TYR A 370 -27.50 36.72 7.53
CA TYR A 370 -27.01 36.15 8.79
C TYR A 370 -25.63 35.50 8.70
N ALA A 371 -25.22 35.01 7.52
CA ALA A 371 -23.83 34.60 7.32
C ALA A 371 -22.92 35.82 7.52
N THR A 372 -23.13 36.90 6.76
CA THR A 372 -22.33 38.13 6.83
C THR A 372 -22.00 38.58 8.25
N LYS A 373 -22.96 38.74 9.17
CA LYS A 373 -22.65 39.28 10.52
C LYS A 373 -21.79 38.35 11.40
N ASN A 374 -22.11 37.06 11.48
CA ASN A 374 -21.37 36.12 12.34
C ASN A 374 -20.10 35.58 11.64
N LEU A 375 -20.12 35.43 10.32
CA LEU A 375 -18.97 35.01 9.54
C LEU A 375 -17.92 36.13 9.49
N ILE A 376 -18.31 37.40 9.32
CA ILE A 376 -17.38 38.53 9.35
C ILE A 376 -16.77 38.72 10.74
N SER A 377 -17.50 38.48 11.85
CA SER A 377 -16.89 38.53 13.18
C SER A 377 -15.88 37.40 13.38
N ILE A 378 -16.25 36.15 13.06
CA ILE A 378 -15.36 34.99 13.18
C ILE A 378 -14.13 35.10 12.26
N LEU A 379 -14.29 35.63 11.04
CA LEU A 379 -13.19 35.84 10.10
C LEU A 379 -12.29 37.02 10.51
N LYS A 380 -12.83 38.07 11.16
CA LYS A 380 -12.02 39.13 11.78
C LYS A 380 -11.27 38.65 13.02
N ASP A 381 -11.88 37.81 13.84
CA ASP A 381 -11.21 37.18 14.99
C ASP A 381 -10.06 36.27 14.50
N LEU A 382 -10.28 35.50 13.42
CA LEU A 382 -9.23 34.73 12.73
C LEU A 382 -8.09 35.59 12.16
N ASP A 383 -8.40 36.74 11.55
CA ASP A 383 -7.39 37.69 11.05
C ASP A 383 -6.67 38.43 12.20
N SER A 384 -7.29 38.57 13.38
CA SER A 384 -6.65 39.16 14.56
C SER A 384 -5.55 38.27 15.17
N VAL A 385 -5.63 36.95 14.96
CA VAL A 385 -4.66 35.94 15.45
C VAL A 385 -3.51 35.71 14.43
N ARG A 386 -3.49 36.47 13.32
CA ARG A 386 -2.55 36.31 12.20
C ARG A 386 -1.07 36.57 12.56
N PRO A 387 -0.17 35.57 12.41
CA PRO A 387 1.27 35.81 12.47
C PRO A 387 1.77 36.58 11.25
N LYS A 388 2.72 37.51 11.43
CA LYS A 388 3.22 38.42 10.38
C LYS A 388 4.18 37.79 9.34
N ARG A 389 4.13 36.47 9.09
CA ARG A 389 4.98 35.80 8.08
C ARG A 389 4.24 34.72 7.31
N ASP A 390 4.60 34.59 6.04
CA ASP A 390 3.84 33.88 5.01
C ASP A 390 3.63 32.38 5.29
N GLY A 391 2.37 31.96 5.25
CA GLY A 391 1.95 30.57 5.38
C GLY A 391 0.55 30.35 4.81
N LYS A 392 0.35 29.22 4.11
CA LYS A 392 -0.92 28.87 3.45
C LYS A 392 -1.94 28.28 4.44
N PHE A 393 -2.96 29.06 4.81
CA PHE A 393 -4.15 28.63 5.58
C PHE A 393 -5.39 29.23 4.85
N ILE A 394 -6.68 28.87 5.01
CA ILE A 394 -7.50 28.04 5.92
C ILE A 394 -8.21 26.95 5.08
N SER A 395 -8.30 25.69 5.52
CA SER A 395 -8.73 24.60 4.60
C SER A 395 -9.54 23.42 5.15
N ARG A 396 -10.18 23.51 6.32
CA ARG A 396 -11.21 22.50 6.69
C ARG A 396 -12.51 23.10 7.16
N VAL A 397 -13.53 22.96 6.33
CA VAL A 397 -14.91 22.76 6.77
C VAL A 397 -15.02 21.37 7.39
N LEU A 398 -15.71 21.22 8.52
CA LEU A 398 -16.20 19.91 9.00
C LEU A 398 -17.73 20.00 9.12
N LEU A 399 -18.43 19.28 8.24
CA LEU A 399 -19.89 19.20 8.29
C LEU A 399 -20.31 17.92 9.00
N LYS A 400 -21.26 18.01 9.95
CA LYS A 400 -21.91 16.84 10.57
C LYS A 400 -23.37 16.74 10.11
N SER A 401 -23.86 15.56 9.76
CA SER A 401 -25.28 15.28 9.41
C SER A 401 -25.83 14.14 10.28
N ALA A 402 -27.07 14.20 10.78
CA ALA A 402 -27.63 13.18 11.69
C ALA A 402 -28.08 11.87 10.97
N PRO A 403 -28.44 10.77 11.67
CA PRO A 403 -28.45 9.42 11.11
C PRO A 403 -29.66 9.05 10.23
N SER A 404 -29.45 8.00 9.44
CA SER A 404 -30.45 6.95 9.25
C SER A 404 -29.88 5.61 9.72
N ALA A 405 -30.54 4.96 10.68
CA ALA A 405 -30.09 3.68 11.22
C ALA A 405 -30.26 2.54 10.19
N GLU A 406 -29.16 1.89 9.82
CA GLU A 406 -29.06 0.44 9.54
C GLU A 406 -27.58 0.07 9.31
N GLN A 407 -27.11 -1.01 9.96
CA GLN A 407 -25.72 -1.50 9.90
C GLN A 407 -25.59 -2.67 8.91
N PHE A 408 -24.41 -2.79 8.28
CA PHE A 408 -24.07 -3.92 7.40
C PHE A 408 -23.71 -5.20 8.18
N LYS A 409 -24.13 -6.39 7.71
CA LYS A 409 -23.35 -7.65 7.82
C LYS A 409 -23.83 -8.82 6.91
N ILE A 410 -23.07 -9.05 5.81
CA ILE A 410 -22.54 -10.32 5.24
C ILE A 410 -23.46 -11.56 5.03
N ASP A 411 -23.62 -11.96 3.75
CA ASP A 411 -23.55 -13.29 3.05
C ASP A 411 -23.73 -14.65 3.79
N PRO A 412 -23.98 -15.82 3.10
CA PRO A 412 -24.78 -16.09 1.88
C PRO A 412 -25.66 -17.40 1.95
N PHE A 413 -26.48 -17.65 0.90
CA PHE A 413 -27.18 -18.90 0.52
C PHE A 413 -28.48 -19.36 1.26
N LEU A 414 -29.32 -20.07 0.47
CA LEU A 414 -30.49 -20.93 0.78
C LEU A 414 -31.85 -20.30 1.17
N TYR A 415 -32.68 -20.12 0.13
CA TYR A 415 -33.94 -20.86 -0.12
C TYR A 415 -35.26 -20.60 0.63
N VAL A 416 -36.34 -20.83 -0.14
CA VAL A 416 -37.78 -21.01 0.18
C VAL A 416 -38.61 -19.75 0.53
N ASP A 417 -39.57 -19.56 -0.38
CA ASP A 417 -40.89 -18.93 -0.28
C ASP A 417 -41.48 -18.68 1.12
N GLU A 418 -41.87 -17.41 1.36
CA GLU A 418 -43.09 -17.05 2.13
C GLU A 418 -43.40 -15.53 2.05
N VAL A 419 -42.45 -14.69 1.59
CA VAL A 419 -42.62 -13.21 1.55
C VAL A 419 -43.22 -12.71 0.22
N LEU A 420 -43.96 -13.57 -0.51
CA LEU A 420 -44.67 -13.19 -1.75
C LEU A 420 -46.08 -12.63 -1.51
N GLU A 421 -46.73 -12.88 -0.37
CA GLU A 421 -48.14 -12.52 -0.18
C GLU A 421 -48.42 -11.08 0.30
N LYS A 422 -47.40 -10.31 0.71
CA LYS A 422 -47.59 -8.92 1.21
C LYS A 422 -47.30 -7.81 0.20
N TYR A 423 -46.74 -8.13 -0.97
CA TYR A 423 -46.48 -7.14 -2.02
C TYR A 423 -47.50 -7.14 -3.16
N ALA A 424 -48.28 -8.22 -3.34
CA ALA A 424 -49.36 -8.27 -4.32
C ALA A 424 -50.45 -7.21 -4.04
N THR A 425 -50.83 -7.03 -2.77
CA THR A 425 -51.96 -6.17 -2.36
C THR A 425 -51.69 -4.66 -2.37
N LYS A 426 -50.47 -4.21 -2.75
CA LYS A 426 -50.18 -2.78 -2.96
C LYS A 426 -50.11 -2.37 -4.44
N VAL A 427 -49.75 -3.28 -5.33
CA VAL A 427 -49.60 -2.97 -6.76
C VAL A 427 -50.97 -2.82 -7.44
N ASP A 428 -51.98 -3.55 -6.97
CA ASP A 428 -53.34 -3.46 -7.49
C ASP A 428 -54.04 -2.12 -7.13
N ALA A 429 -53.66 -1.47 -6.03
CA ALA A 429 -54.21 -0.18 -5.62
C ALA A 429 -53.67 0.99 -6.47
N GLU A 430 -52.36 1.01 -6.77
CA GLU A 430 -51.74 2.03 -7.63
C GLU A 430 -52.10 1.88 -9.13
N ALA A 431 -52.76 0.78 -9.49
CA ALA A 431 -53.23 0.51 -10.85
C ALA A 431 -54.64 1.05 -11.14
N GLU A 432 -55.48 1.26 -10.12
CA GLU A 432 -56.80 1.89 -10.30
C GLU A 432 -56.71 3.42 -10.31
N GLU A 433 -55.88 4.03 -9.46
CA GLU A 433 -55.68 5.49 -9.43
C GLU A 433 -55.19 6.04 -10.80
N LYS A 434 -54.34 5.28 -11.50
CA LYS A 434 -53.87 5.61 -12.87
C LYS A 434 -54.89 5.36 -13.98
N LYS A 435 -56.01 4.67 -13.71
CA LYS A 435 -57.12 4.56 -14.66
C LYS A 435 -58.04 5.78 -14.61
N GLU A 436 -58.21 6.39 -13.45
CA GLU A 436 -58.99 7.63 -13.31
C GLU A 436 -58.24 8.83 -13.91
N GLU A 437 -56.93 8.97 -13.68
CA GLU A 437 -56.14 10.03 -14.34
C GLU A 437 -56.11 9.90 -15.88
N ALA A 438 -56.16 8.67 -16.41
CA ALA A 438 -56.18 8.43 -17.86
C ALA A 438 -57.54 8.74 -18.53
N GLN A 439 -58.63 8.88 -17.76
CA GLN A 439 -59.95 9.30 -18.26
C GLN A 439 -60.22 10.80 -18.11
N ALA A 440 -59.36 11.55 -17.42
CA ALA A 440 -59.44 13.01 -17.29
C ALA A 440 -58.68 13.78 -18.40
N VAL A 441 -58.07 13.07 -19.36
CA VAL A 441 -57.26 13.64 -20.47
C VAL A 441 -57.74 13.12 -21.85
N GLN A 442 -58.98 12.62 -21.92
CA GLN A 442 -59.77 12.46 -23.16
C GLN A 442 -60.94 13.45 -23.17
#